data_AF-A0A2E3NPK8-F1
#
_entry.id   AF-A0A2E3NPK8-F1
#
_cell.length_a   1.000
_cell.length_b   1.000
_cell.length_c   1.000
_cell.angle_alpha   90.00
_cell.angle_beta   90.00
_cell.angle_gamma   90.00
#
_symmetry.space_group_name_H-M   'P 1'
#
loop_
_entity.id
_entity.type
_entity.pdbx_description
1 polymer ?
#
loop_
_entity_poly.entity_id
_entity_poly.type
_entity_poly.pdbx_seq_one_letter_code
_entity_poly.pdbx_strand_id
1 'polypeptide(L)'
;MRDSIHPCGCYHVLFPPDAVVAAQDIAEPAVVPEVVRTPGRVEVAVRRTDHLIVDVSPAAVAADGAQQYRLAAYTDLLSMPMAGTGQRRALFGADGLVPESRRSERWYLWPSGVRLPGTMRIWGRHAIAFVGSRHFDDPNLLADLLVDQQPEGLINAR
;
A
#
# COMPACT_ATOMS: atom_id res chain seq x y z
N MET A 1 1.38 14.37 1.03
CA MET A 1 1.28 13.09 0.30
C MET A 1 0.79 12.01 1.25
N ARG A 2 -0.09 11.10 0.81
CA ARG A 2 -0.48 9.89 1.54
C ARG A 2 -0.48 8.72 0.57
N ASP A 3 -0.07 7.56 1.04
CA ASP A 3 0.00 6.34 0.26
C ASP A 3 -0.43 5.14 1.13
N SER A 4 -0.82 4.07 0.45
CA SER A 4 -1.20 2.81 1.07
C SER A 4 -0.60 1.67 0.28
N ILE A 5 -0.06 0.69 0.99
CA ILE A 5 0.44 -0.54 0.42
C ILE A 5 -0.13 -1.74 1.17
N HIS A 6 -0.75 -2.69 0.45
CA HIS A 6 -1.10 -3.96 1.05
C HIS A 6 0.19 -4.70 1.47
N PRO A 7 0.25 -5.39 2.63
CA PRO A 7 1.47 -6.06 3.11
C PRO A 7 2.11 -7.11 2.17
N CYS A 8 1.51 -7.41 1.01
CA CYS A 8 2.12 -8.27 0.01
C CYS A 8 2.96 -7.51 -1.03
N GLY A 9 2.76 -6.19 -1.13
CA GLY A 9 3.37 -5.28 -2.11
C GLY A 9 2.51 -5.01 -3.34
N CYS A 10 1.60 -5.92 -3.69
CA CYS A 10 0.89 -5.91 -4.98
C CYS A 10 -0.11 -4.76 -5.19
N TYR A 11 -0.49 -4.04 -4.12
CA TYR A 11 -1.52 -3.00 -4.16
C TYR A 11 -0.97 -1.73 -3.52
N HIS A 12 -0.26 -0.94 -4.31
CA HIS A 12 0.23 0.38 -3.94
C HIS A 12 -0.71 1.44 -4.52
N VAL A 13 -1.35 2.22 -3.64
CA VAL A 13 -2.34 3.23 -3.98
C VAL A 13 -1.89 4.57 -3.42
N LEU A 14 -2.01 5.62 -4.22
CA LEU A 14 -1.59 6.97 -3.88
C LEU A 14 -2.81 7.87 -3.68
N PHE A 15 -2.81 8.63 -2.58
CA PHE A 15 -3.83 9.62 -2.22
C PHE A 15 -3.18 11.00 -2.12
N PRO A 16 -2.93 11.67 -3.26
CA PRO A 16 -2.24 12.94 -3.28
C PRO A 16 -3.08 14.08 -2.68
N PRO A 17 -2.45 15.09 -2.05
CA PRO A 17 -3.12 16.29 -1.56
C PRO A 17 -3.24 17.40 -2.63
N ASP A 18 -2.61 17.20 -3.79
CA ASP A 18 -2.50 18.18 -4.88
C ASP A 18 -3.03 17.60 -6.20
N ALA A 19 -3.22 18.45 -7.21
CA ALA A 19 -3.73 18.05 -8.53
C ALA A 19 -2.62 17.35 -9.32
N VAL A 20 -2.37 16.09 -8.99
CA VAL A 20 -1.43 15.21 -9.70
C VAL A 20 -2.16 13.96 -10.17
N VAL A 21 -1.70 13.41 -11.29
CA VAL A 21 -2.19 12.16 -11.88
C VAL A 21 -1.06 11.16 -12.04
N ALA A 22 -1.42 9.89 -12.21
CA ALA A 22 -0.46 8.87 -12.56
C ALA A 22 0.21 9.18 -13.91
N ALA A 23 1.53 9.04 -13.96
CA ALA A 23 2.26 9.01 -15.22
C ALA A 23 1.73 7.87 -16.10
N GLN A 24 1.51 8.15 -17.40
CA GLN A 24 0.90 7.19 -18.32
C GLN A 24 1.94 6.39 -19.12
N ASP A 25 3.14 6.93 -19.31
CA ASP A 25 4.21 6.31 -20.11
C ASP A 25 5.07 5.30 -19.33
N ILE A 26 4.48 4.67 -18.31
CA ILE A 26 5.12 3.64 -17.48
C ILE A 26 4.33 2.33 -17.56
N ALA A 27 5.04 1.21 -17.50
CA ALA A 27 4.42 -0.12 -17.70
C ALA A 27 3.30 -0.43 -16.70
N GLU A 28 3.43 0.06 -15.48
CA GLU A 28 2.42 -0.05 -14.41
C GLU A 28 2.18 1.32 -13.79
N PRO A 29 1.20 2.09 -14.31
CA PRO A 29 0.79 3.37 -13.76
C PRO A 29 0.33 3.23 -12.30
N ALA A 30 0.58 4.28 -11.50
CA ALA A 30 0.07 4.32 -10.14
C ALA A 30 -1.46 4.34 -10.12
N VAL A 31 -2.05 3.72 -9.10
CA VAL A 31 -3.48 3.88 -8.82
C VAL A 31 -3.67 5.13 -7.98
N VAL A 32 -4.36 6.12 -8.56
CA VAL A 32 -4.68 7.41 -7.92
C VAL A 32 -6.20 7.60 -7.95
N PRO A 33 -6.96 7.13 -6.93
CA PRO A 33 -8.43 7.15 -6.96
C PRO A 33 -9.02 8.56 -6.90
N GLU A 34 -8.53 9.39 -5.96
CA GLU A 34 -9.00 10.76 -5.76
C GLU A 34 -7.90 11.63 -5.10
N VAL A 35 -7.97 12.94 -5.35
CA VAL A 35 -7.17 13.95 -4.65
C VAL A 35 -7.87 14.36 -3.36
N VAL A 36 -7.27 14.05 -2.21
CA VAL A 36 -7.86 14.33 -0.89
C VAL A 36 -7.24 15.57 -0.26
N ARG A 37 -7.89 16.72 -0.49
CA ARG A 37 -7.46 18.03 0.01
C ARG A 37 -8.09 18.35 1.36
N THR A 38 -7.33 18.15 2.44
CA THR A 38 -7.76 18.60 3.76
C THR A 38 -6.57 18.96 4.65
N PRO A 39 -6.62 20.10 5.37
CA PRO A 39 -5.66 20.42 6.42
C PRO A 39 -5.96 19.68 7.73
N GLY A 40 -7.12 19.01 7.82
CA GLY A 40 -7.60 18.33 9.03
C GLY A 40 -7.29 16.83 9.07
N ARG A 41 -7.98 16.15 9.99
CA ARG A 41 -7.95 14.67 10.08
C ARG A 41 -8.58 14.07 8.83
N VAL A 42 -8.13 12.86 8.50
CA VAL A 42 -8.73 12.02 7.45
C VAL A 42 -9.41 10.81 8.09
N GLU A 43 -10.50 10.38 7.49
CA GLU A 43 -11.08 9.06 7.69
C GLU A 43 -10.54 8.11 6.62
N VAL A 44 -10.32 6.86 7.00
CA VAL A 44 -9.77 5.83 6.11
C VAL A 44 -10.73 4.65 6.10
N ALA A 45 -11.28 4.32 4.95
CA ALA A 45 -12.11 3.13 4.78
C ALA A 45 -11.21 1.91 4.51
N VAL A 46 -11.39 0.87 5.33
CA VAL A 46 -10.59 -0.36 5.27
C VAL A 46 -11.49 -1.54 4.92
N ARG A 47 -11.12 -2.30 3.88
CA ARG A 47 -11.87 -3.49 3.47
C ARG A 47 -11.74 -4.59 4.51
N ARG A 48 -12.87 -5.14 4.95
CA ARG A 48 -12.95 -6.15 6.02
C ARG A 48 -12.09 -7.40 5.80
N THR A 49 -11.97 -7.86 4.56
CA THR A 49 -11.40 -9.19 4.26
C THR A 49 -9.88 -9.22 4.28
N ASP A 50 -9.24 -8.17 3.79
CA ASP A 50 -7.78 -8.12 3.59
C ASP A 50 -7.15 -6.81 4.07
N HIS A 51 -7.93 -5.98 4.76
CA HIS A 51 -7.50 -4.73 5.35
C HIS A 51 -6.85 -3.76 4.34
N LEU A 52 -7.24 -3.84 3.08
CA LEU A 52 -6.85 -2.85 2.08
C LEU A 52 -7.52 -1.51 2.39
N ILE A 53 -6.76 -0.41 2.33
CA ILE A 53 -7.33 0.94 2.30
C ILE A 53 -7.98 1.14 0.94
N VAL A 54 -9.29 1.37 0.93
CA VAL A 54 -10.08 1.52 -0.31
C VAL A 54 -10.54 2.95 -0.54
N ASP A 55 -10.56 3.78 0.50
CA ASP A 55 -10.94 5.19 0.41
C ASP A 55 -10.28 6.01 1.53
N VAL A 56 -10.06 7.28 1.24
CA VAL A 56 -9.56 8.29 2.19
C VAL A 56 -10.38 9.56 1.98
N SER A 57 -10.99 10.05 3.04
CA SER A 57 -11.85 11.23 2.98
C SER A 57 -11.53 12.20 4.13
N PRO A 58 -11.93 13.48 4.05
CA PRO A 58 -11.89 14.36 5.22
C PRO A 58 -12.67 13.75 6.38
N ALA A 59 -12.11 13.74 7.58
CA ALA A 59 -12.75 13.10 8.72
C ALA A 59 -14.09 13.75 9.04
N ALA A 60 -15.14 12.93 9.14
CA ALA A 60 -16.39 13.32 9.76
C ALA A 60 -16.24 13.45 11.29
N VAL A 61 -17.25 14.01 11.95
CA VAL A 61 -17.33 13.94 13.42
C VAL A 61 -17.40 12.47 13.81
N ALA A 62 -16.55 12.07 14.77
CA ALA A 62 -16.47 10.68 15.22
C ALA A 62 -17.87 10.17 15.61
N ALA A 63 -18.28 9.05 15.00
CA ALA A 63 -19.55 8.42 15.33
C ALA A 63 -19.57 7.96 16.80
N ASP A 64 -20.72 8.13 17.45
CA ASP A 64 -20.95 7.58 18.78
C ASP A 64 -20.76 6.05 18.76
N GLY A 65 -19.98 5.53 19.72
CA GLY A 65 -19.69 4.10 19.83
C GLY A 65 -18.46 3.60 19.04
N ALA A 66 -17.62 4.49 18.52
CA ALA A 66 -16.37 4.09 17.87
C ALA A 66 -15.42 3.34 18.82
N GLN A 67 -14.88 2.21 18.37
CA GLN A 67 -13.85 1.47 19.09
C GLN A 67 -12.48 2.14 18.90
N GLN A 68 -11.81 2.45 20.02
CA GLN A 68 -10.44 2.96 19.98
C GLN A 68 -9.44 1.83 19.85
N TYR A 69 -8.59 1.91 18.83
CA TYR A 69 -7.46 1.02 18.65
C TYR A 69 -6.18 1.67 19.18
N ARG A 70 -5.29 0.85 19.73
CA ARG A 70 -3.93 1.29 20.09
C ARG A 70 -2.98 0.91 18.97
N LEU A 71 -2.17 1.87 18.53
CA LEU A 71 -1.07 1.59 17.62
C LEU A 71 -0.01 0.77 18.37
N ALA A 72 0.28 -0.44 17.87
CA ALA A 72 1.37 -1.29 18.34
C ALA A 72 2.59 -1.14 17.43
N ALA A 73 3.78 -1.45 17.93
CA ALA A 73 4.97 -1.39 17.12
C ALA A 73 4.96 -2.54 16.11
N TYR A 74 5.18 -2.24 14.82
CA TYR A 74 5.26 -3.29 13.81
C TYR A 74 6.35 -4.32 14.11
N THR A 75 7.44 -3.89 14.77
CA THR A 75 8.54 -4.76 15.20
C THR A 75 8.12 -5.83 16.21
N ASP A 76 6.97 -5.67 16.88
CA ASP A 76 6.43 -6.72 17.78
C ASP A 76 6.08 -8.00 16.99
N LEU A 77 5.78 -7.87 15.68
CA LEU A 77 5.56 -9.00 14.78
C LEU A 77 6.83 -9.82 14.54
N LEU A 78 8.02 -9.27 14.81
CA LEU A 78 9.29 -10.00 14.70
C LEU A 78 9.53 -10.94 15.88
N SER A 79 8.75 -10.80 16.95
CA SER A 79 8.89 -11.62 18.14
C SER A 79 7.58 -11.63 18.91
N MET A 80 6.65 -12.50 18.55
CA MET A 80 5.34 -12.60 19.19
C MET A 80 5.36 -13.68 20.28
N PRO A 81 4.75 -13.44 21.45
CA PRO A 81 4.62 -14.46 22.48
C PRO A 81 3.73 -15.61 22.01
N MET A 82 4.17 -16.84 22.23
CA MET A 82 3.35 -18.04 22.04
C MET A 82 2.55 -18.32 23.32
N ALA A 83 1.23 -18.50 23.16
CA ALA A 83 0.35 -18.77 24.27
C ALA A 83 0.77 -20.05 25.01
N GLY A 84 0.93 -19.95 26.34
CA GLY A 84 1.13 -21.10 27.22
C GLY A 84 2.55 -21.70 27.28
N THR A 85 3.50 -21.25 26.45
CA THR A 85 4.85 -21.86 26.40
C THR A 85 5.99 -20.93 26.79
N GLY A 86 5.73 -19.61 26.94
CA GLY A 86 6.76 -18.59 27.19
C GLY A 86 7.73 -18.38 26.01
N GLN A 87 7.59 -19.16 24.94
CA GLN A 87 8.39 -19.05 23.73
C GLN A 87 7.95 -17.83 22.90
N ARG A 88 8.83 -17.37 22.02
CA ARG A 88 8.53 -16.30 21.08
C ARG A 88 8.76 -16.77 19.65
N ARG A 89 7.94 -16.27 18.73
CA ARG A 89 8.02 -16.60 17.31
C ARG A 89 7.74 -15.36 16.47
N ALA A 90 8.55 -15.15 15.44
CA ALA A 90 8.26 -14.13 14.44
C ALA A 90 7.04 -14.55 13.59
N LEU A 91 6.21 -13.58 13.21
CA LEU A 91 5.17 -13.75 12.21
C LEU A 91 5.76 -14.17 10.85
N PHE A 92 6.94 -13.65 10.53
CA PHE A 92 7.64 -13.86 9.27
C PHE A 92 8.60 -15.06 9.35
N GLY A 93 8.71 -15.82 8.25
CA GLY A 93 9.77 -16.81 8.05
C GLY A 93 11.12 -16.17 7.77
N ALA A 94 12.16 -16.99 7.65
CA ALA A 94 13.53 -16.53 7.37
C ALA A 94 13.65 -15.80 6.01
N ASP A 95 12.71 -16.01 5.10
CA ASP A 95 12.61 -15.31 3.81
C ASP A 95 11.85 -13.97 3.89
N GLY A 96 11.36 -13.61 5.08
CA GLY A 96 10.57 -12.40 5.34
C GLY A 96 9.12 -12.52 4.92
N LEU A 97 8.61 -13.72 4.63
CA LEU A 97 7.22 -13.95 4.21
C LEU A 97 6.38 -14.50 5.36
N VAL A 98 5.07 -14.23 5.35
CA VAL A 98 4.12 -14.87 6.27
C VAL A 98 3.61 -16.18 5.62
N PRO A 99 4.02 -17.37 6.10
CA PRO A 99 3.81 -18.64 5.37
C PRO A 99 2.35 -18.96 5.05
N GLU A 100 1.42 -18.60 5.92
CA GLU A 100 0.00 -18.89 5.77
C GLU A 100 -0.75 -17.87 4.90
N SER A 101 -0.08 -16.79 4.47
CA SER A 101 -0.69 -15.72 3.68
C SER A 101 -0.57 -15.91 2.16
N ARG A 102 -0.17 -17.11 1.71
CA ARG A 102 0.03 -17.42 0.29
C ARG A 102 -1.30 -17.34 -0.45
N ARG A 103 -1.32 -16.65 -1.59
CA ARG A 103 -2.51 -16.55 -2.46
C ARG A 103 -2.31 -17.21 -3.82
N SER A 104 -3.37 -17.33 -4.61
CA SER A 104 -3.36 -17.97 -5.94
C SER A 104 -2.60 -17.15 -6.99
N GLU A 105 -2.46 -15.84 -6.76
CA GLU A 105 -1.62 -14.85 -7.45
C GLU A 105 -0.25 -15.43 -7.83
N ARG A 106 0.34 -16.24 -6.96
CA ARG A 106 1.64 -16.85 -7.20
C ARG A 106 1.72 -17.72 -8.45
N TRP A 107 0.60 -18.28 -8.91
CA TRP A 107 0.57 -19.21 -10.04
C TRP A 107 0.42 -18.53 -11.39
N TYR A 108 -0.04 -17.28 -11.44
CA TYR A 108 -0.15 -16.53 -12.69
C TYR A 108 0.85 -15.37 -12.78
N LEU A 109 1.28 -14.82 -11.64
CA LEU A 109 2.30 -13.76 -11.61
C LEU A 109 3.73 -14.31 -11.42
N TRP A 110 3.94 -15.63 -11.43
CA TRP A 110 5.29 -16.21 -11.32
C TRP A 110 6.30 -15.71 -12.39
N PRO A 111 5.92 -15.38 -13.64
CA PRO A 111 6.89 -14.93 -14.63
C PRO A 111 7.47 -13.54 -14.33
N SER A 112 6.84 -12.77 -13.43
CA SER A 112 7.31 -11.42 -13.04
C SER A 112 8.65 -11.43 -12.31
N GLY A 113 9.11 -12.58 -11.81
CA GLY A 113 10.28 -12.67 -10.94
C GLY A 113 10.00 -12.29 -9.47
N VAL A 114 8.80 -11.80 -9.15
CA VAL A 114 8.37 -11.58 -7.76
C VAL A 114 8.21 -12.94 -7.08
N ARG A 115 8.93 -13.20 -5.98
CA ARG A 115 8.84 -14.47 -5.24
C ARG A 115 7.52 -14.56 -4.48
N LEU A 116 6.68 -15.57 -4.76
CA LEU A 116 5.37 -15.80 -4.12
C LEU A 116 4.43 -14.56 -4.08
N PRO A 117 4.03 -14.00 -5.25
CA PRO A 117 3.08 -12.90 -5.39
C PRO A 117 1.84 -13.09 -4.50
N GLY A 118 1.36 -12.00 -3.90
CA GLY A 118 0.21 -11.99 -2.99
C GLY A 118 0.50 -12.43 -1.55
N THR A 119 1.67 -13.03 -1.28
CA THR A 119 2.09 -13.39 0.10
C THR A 119 2.54 -12.15 0.86
N MET A 120 2.08 -11.99 2.10
CA MET A 120 2.46 -10.89 2.97
C MET A 120 3.94 -10.97 3.36
N ARG A 121 4.58 -9.81 3.55
CA ARG A 121 6.01 -9.65 3.75
C ARG A 121 6.31 -8.67 4.88
N ILE A 122 7.50 -8.82 5.44
CA ILE A 122 8.10 -7.80 6.29
C ILE A 122 8.36 -6.53 5.47
N TRP A 123 8.27 -5.37 6.11
CA TRP A 123 8.65 -4.08 5.54
C TRP A 123 10.05 -4.13 4.89
N GLY A 124 10.23 -3.34 3.83
CA GLY A 124 11.48 -3.32 3.04
C GLY A 124 11.67 -4.49 2.05
N ARG A 125 10.69 -5.41 1.92
CA ARG A 125 10.77 -6.54 0.96
C ARG A 125 9.62 -6.59 -0.05
N HIS A 126 8.89 -5.48 -0.19
CA HIS A 126 7.74 -5.38 -1.08
C HIS A 126 8.21 -5.05 -2.50
N ALA A 127 7.85 -5.92 -3.45
CA ALA A 127 7.79 -5.53 -4.84
C ALA A 127 6.45 -4.84 -5.07
N ILE A 128 6.49 -3.62 -5.61
CA ILE A 128 5.29 -2.82 -5.90
C ILE A 128 5.00 -2.69 -7.41
N ALA A 129 5.68 -3.49 -8.21
CA ALA A 129 5.39 -3.69 -9.62
C ALA A 129 5.66 -5.14 -10.04
N PHE A 130 4.96 -5.62 -11.06
CA PHE A 130 5.17 -6.93 -11.69
C PHE A 130 5.91 -6.86 -13.04
N VAL A 131 6.02 -5.68 -13.62
CA VAL A 131 6.80 -5.36 -14.82
C VAL A 131 7.91 -4.39 -14.44
N GLY A 132 9.15 -4.77 -14.75
CA GLY A 132 10.33 -4.02 -14.35
C GLY A 132 10.69 -4.21 -12.86
N SER A 133 11.28 -3.20 -12.24
CA SER A 133 11.66 -3.23 -10.82
C SER A 133 11.28 -1.91 -10.16
N ARG A 134 10.47 -2.00 -9.10
CA ARG A 134 10.01 -0.85 -8.34
C ARG A 134 9.92 -1.23 -6.86
N HIS A 135 10.52 -0.40 -6.03
CA HIS A 135 10.61 -0.59 -4.58
C HIS A 135 9.84 0.51 -3.86
N PHE A 136 9.18 0.16 -2.76
CA PHE A 136 8.38 1.10 -1.99
C PHE A 136 9.23 2.19 -1.32
N ASP A 137 10.48 1.88 -1.03
CA ASP A 137 11.47 2.74 -0.38
C ASP A 137 12.40 3.45 -1.39
N ASP A 138 12.09 3.42 -2.68
CA ASP A 138 12.83 4.18 -3.68
C ASP A 138 12.63 5.70 -3.46
N PRO A 139 13.70 6.50 -3.29
CA PRO A 139 13.58 7.94 -3.06
C PRO A 139 12.95 8.70 -4.24
N ASN A 140 13.01 8.17 -5.46
CA ASN A 140 12.42 8.80 -6.65
C ASN A 140 11.01 8.30 -6.96
N LEU A 141 10.47 7.36 -6.18
CA LEU A 141 9.22 6.66 -6.45
C LEU A 141 8.07 7.60 -6.83
N LEU A 142 7.87 8.67 -6.07
CA LEU A 142 6.76 9.60 -6.31
C LEU A 142 6.96 10.45 -7.56
N ALA A 143 8.21 10.85 -7.86
CA ALA A 143 8.53 11.61 -9.05
C ALA A 143 8.35 10.79 -10.33
N ASP A 144 8.61 9.48 -10.25
CA ASP A 144 8.42 8.56 -11.38
C ASP A 144 6.95 8.20 -11.59
N LEU A 145 6.15 8.18 -10.51
CA LEU A 145 4.75 7.74 -10.55
C LEU A 145 3.75 8.86 -10.83
N LEU A 146 4.09 10.12 -10.53
CA LEU A 146 3.14 11.23 -10.55
C LEU A 146 3.62 12.37 -11.44
N VAL A 147 2.66 12.99 -12.14
CA VAL A 147 2.87 14.23 -12.90
C VAL A 147 1.78 15.23 -12.55
N ASP A 148 2.09 16.52 -12.68
CA ASP A 148 1.10 17.58 -12.49
C ASP A 148 -0.07 17.43 -13.47
N GLN A 149 -1.29 17.51 -12.96
CA GLN A 149 -2.46 17.64 -13.82
C GLN A 149 -2.37 18.96 -14.58
N GLN A 150 -2.23 18.86 -15.89
CA GLN A 150 -2.37 20.03 -16.76
C GLN A 150 -3.84 20.49 -16.71
N PRO A 151 -4.11 21.81 -16.64
CA PRO A 151 -5.46 22.31 -16.72
C PRO A 151 -6.08 21.88 -18.06
N GLU A 152 -7.25 21.24 -18.02
CA GLU A 152 -8.03 20.93 -19.21
C GLU A 152 -8.36 22.22 -19.94
N GLY A 153 -7.74 22.48 -21.11
CA GLY A 153 -8.04 23.70 -21.87
C GLY A 153 -7.01 24.19 -22.89
N LEU A 154 -5.79 23.68 -22.93
CA LEU A 154 -4.87 23.99 -24.04
C LEU A 154 -5.07 22.99 -25.18
N ILE A 155 -6.22 23.11 -25.84
CA ILE A 155 -6.41 22.58 -27.19
C ILE A 155 -5.37 23.26 -28.07
N ASN A 156 -4.50 22.46 -28.69
CA ASN A 156 -3.52 22.92 -29.66
C ASN A 156 -4.20 23.78 -30.76
N ALA A 157 -3.97 25.09 -30.71
CA ALA A 157 -4.05 25.94 -31.89
C ALA A 157 -2.68 25.93 -32.56
N ARG A 158 -2.45 24.97 -33.45
CA ARG A 158 -1.45 25.07 -34.54
C ARG A 158 -1.96 24.35 -35.76
#